data_AF-A0A957BLR5-F1
#
_entry.id   AF-A0A957BLR5-F1
#
_cell.length_a   1.000
_cell.length_b   1.000
_cell.length_c   1.000
_cell.angle_alpha   90.00
_cell.angle_beta   90.00
_cell.angle_gamma   90.00
#
_symmetry.space_group_name_H-M   'P 1'
#
loop_
_entity.id
_entity.type
_entity.pdbx_description
1 polymer ?
#
loop_
_entity_poly.entity_id
_entity_poly.type
_entity_poly.pdbx_seq_one_letter_code
_entity_poly.pdbx_strand_id
1 'polypeptide(L)'
;MNRKQRQEIRERLLAAYADGGLWGATNPAWSLPEGITRSTDEHLAYLTLVYAISGGREPQALWEAARQTFATDAELFAPQFLAYAKPTQLVSRLQQYGLIQKPTSDATVWQRTGQALVMRAGGSVIKLLADHENDALRVLAMLAENKATFPLLSGPQTAPRWLHGIAVIGQYPLTNSEQLTVPVSSAAARALEALTLPSNKISAMSYAAFDALGRYGCAQRKSTQAICPAASSCPVAHFCQYGDKVESQKISD
;
A
#
# COMPACT_ATOMS: atom_id res chain seq x y z
N MET A 1 19.29 19.61 -4.63
CA MET A 1 18.03 19.95 -3.93
C MET A 1 18.24 19.98 -2.42
N ASN A 2 17.80 21.04 -1.72
CA ASN A 2 18.02 21.20 -0.28
C ASN A 2 16.94 20.50 0.59
N ARG A 3 17.11 20.45 1.92
CA ARG A 3 16.16 19.78 2.84
C ARG A 3 14.75 20.38 2.77
N LYS A 4 14.64 21.71 2.68
CA LYS A 4 13.35 22.42 2.61
C LYS A 4 12.57 22.04 1.35
N GLN A 5 13.23 22.04 0.19
CA GLN A 5 12.61 21.63 -1.07
C GLN A 5 12.15 20.16 -1.03
N ARG A 6 12.95 19.25 -0.45
CA ARG A 6 12.56 17.84 -0.29
C ARG A 6 11.31 17.68 0.57
N GLN A 7 11.21 18.47 1.64
CA GLN A 7 10.04 18.48 2.51
C GLN A 7 8.82 19.03 1.78
N GLU A 8 8.97 20.14 1.06
CA GLU A 8 7.88 20.76 0.30
C GLU A 8 7.32 19.84 -0.79
N ILE A 9 8.19 19.13 -1.53
CA ILE A 9 7.76 18.09 -2.50
C ILE A 9 6.89 17.05 -1.80
N ARG A 10 7.35 16.55 -0.65
CA ARG A 10 6.63 15.52 0.10
C ARG A 10 5.26 16.02 0.54
N GLU A 11 5.19 17.22 1.10
CA GLU A 11 3.95 17.84 1.58
C GLU A 11 2.96 18.08 0.44
N ARG A 12 3.41 18.69 -0.66
CA ARG A 12 2.55 18.92 -1.85
C ARG A 12 2.04 17.62 -2.44
N LEU A 13 2.91 16.62 -2.55
CA LEU A 13 2.54 15.33 -3.11
C LEU A 13 1.54 14.58 -2.21
N LEU A 14 1.75 14.59 -0.89
CA LEU A 14 0.81 14.01 0.07
C LEU A 14 -0.53 14.73 0.07
N ALA A 15 -0.51 16.07 0.05
CA ALA A 15 -1.72 16.89 0.00
C ALA A 15 -2.53 16.60 -1.27
N ALA A 16 -1.89 16.64 -2.45
CA ALA A 16 -2.57 16.32 -3.72
C ALA A 16 -3.08 14.87 -3.77
N TYR A 17 -2.35 13.92 -3.17
CA TYR A 17 -2.81 12.53 -3.12
C TYR A 17 -4.01 12.33 -2.18
N ALA A 18 -4.10 13.11 -1.11
CA ALA A 18 -5.25 13.12 -0.21
C ALA A 18 -6.45 13.88 -0.82
N ASP A 19 -6.18 14.96 -1.56
CA ASP A 19 -7.16 15.86 -2.17
C ASP A 19 -7.55 15.41 -3.58
N GLY A 20 -8.28 14.30 -3.67
CA GLY A 20 -8.80 13.77 -4.94
C GLY A 20 -7.85 12.87 -5.72
N GLY A 21 -6.61 12.69 -5.24
CA GLY A 21 -5.66 11.74 -5.81
C GLY A 21 -4.87 12.28 -7.00
N LEU A 22 -3.92 11.49 -7.50
CA LEU A 22 -3.07 11.87 -8.63
C LEU A 22 -3.67 11.34 -9.93
N TRP A 23 -4.19 12.24 -10.78
CA TRP A 23 -4.94 11.90 -12.00
C TRP A 23 -6.12 10.96 -11.70
N GLY A 24 -6.84 11.22 -10.62
CA GLY A 24 -7.99 10.41 -10.15
C GLY A 24 -7.61 9.14 -9.39
N ALA A 25 -6.31 8.79 -9.31
CA ALA A 25 -5.87 7.67 -8.49
C ALA A 25 -5.69 8.10 -7.03
N THR A 26 -6.60 7.65 -6.17
CA THR A 26 -6.57 7.87 -4.71
C THR A 26 -5.89 6.69 -4.00
N ASN A 27 -5.88 6.70 -2.65
CA ASN A 27 -5.53 5.50 -1.88
C ASN A 27 -6.70 4.50 -1.91
N PRO A 28 -6.61 3.39 -2.66
CA PRO A 28 -7.73 2.51 -2.88
C PRO A 28 -8.17 1.75 -1.61
N ALA A 29 -7.31 1.68 -0.60
CA ALA A 29 -7.62 1.05 0.69
C ALA A 29 -8.55 1.93 1.56
N TRP A 30 -8.67 3.23 1.27
CA TRP A 30 -9.49 4.15 2.08
C TRP A 30 -10.98 3.82 2.01
N SER A 31 -11.45 3.46 0.81
CA SER A 31 -12.83 3.03 0.58
C SER A 31 -13.05 1.64 1.16
N LEU A 32 -13.96 1.56 2.13
CA LEU A 32 -14.30 0.32 2.82
C LEU A 32 -15.39 -0.45 2.08
N PRO A 33 -15.42 -1.79 2.20
CA PRO A 33 -16.62 -2.56 1.94
C PRO A 33 -17.83 -2.05 2.75
N GLU A 34 -19.03 -2.24 2.22
CA GLU A 34 -20.25 -1.94 2.97
C GLU A 34 -20.35 -2.82 4.23
N GLY A 35 -20.86 -2.25 5.33
CA GLY A 35 -21.09 -2.97 6.60
C GLY A 35 -19.85 -3.15 7.49
N ILE A 36 -18.64 -2.87 7.01
CA ILE A 36 -17.43 -3.00 7.81
C ILE A 36 -17.18 -1.75 8.66
N THR A 37 -16.84 -1.93 9.94
CA THR A 37 -16.52 -0.81 10.85
C THR A 37 -15.02 -0.68 11.04
N ARG A 38 -14.48 0.55 11.02
CA ARG A 38 -13.03 0.76 11.23
C ARG A 38 -12.58 0.25 12.60
N SER A 39 -11.30 -0.08 12.70
CA SER A 39 -10.66 -0.58 13.93
C SER A 39 -11.23 -1.88 14.52
N THR A 40 -12.16 -2.57 13.87
CA THR A 40 -12.61 -3.91 14.28
C THR A 40 -11.69 -4.99 13.73
N ASP A 41 -11.70 -6.18 14.36
CA ASP A 41 -10.91 -7.31 13.88
C ASP A 41 -11.26 -7.72 12.44
N GLU A 42 -12.54 -7.64 12.07
CA GLU A 42 -13.00 -7.90 10.70
C GLU A 42 -12.35 -6.94 9.70
N HIS A 43 -12.32 -5.64 10.02
CA HIS A 43 -11.66 -4.65 9.18
C HIS A 43 -10.14 -4.87 9.10
N LEU A 44 -9.49 -5.14 10.22
CA LEU A 44 -8.05 -5.36 10.22
C LEU A 44 -7.68 -6.67 9.51
N ALA A 45 -8.52 -7.72 9.60
CA ALA A 45 -8.35 -8.96 8.83
C ALA A 45 -8.50 -8.70 7.33
N TYR A 46 -9.53 -7.93 6.92
CA TYR A 46 -9.71 -7.49 5.53
C TYR A 46 -8.46 -6.79 5.00
N LEU A 47 -7.96 -5.76 5.70
CA LEU A 47 -6.75 -5.05 5.31
C LEU A 47 -5.55 -6.01 5.21
N THR A 48 -5.36 -6.87 6.22
CA THR A 48 -4.22 -7.80 6.31
C THR A 48 -4.16 -8.73 5.11
N LEU A 49 -5.29 -9.34 4.74
CA LEU A 49 -5.36 -10.29 3.62
C LEU A 49 -5.13 -9.58 2.28
N VAL A 50 -5.74 -8.42 2.05
CA VAL A 50 -5.56 -7.68 0.80
C VAL A 50 -4.12 -7.18 0.65
N TYR A 51 -3.49 -6.68 1.73
CA TYR A 51 -2.10 -6.28 1.68
C TYR A 51 -1.16 -7.45 1.38
N ALA A 52 -1.42 -8.64 1.92
CA ALA A 52 -0.58 -9.84 1.75
C ALA A 52 -0.38 -10.23 0.26
N ILE A 53 -1.36 -9.94 -0.60
CA ILE A 53 -1.29 -10.20 -2.05
C ILE A 53 -1.13 -8.93 -2.91
N SER A 54 -0.89 -7.77 -2.30
CA SER A 54 -0.84 -6.49 -3.01
C SER A 54 0.42 -6.25 -3.84
N GLY A 55 1.45 -7.08 -3.67
CA GLY A 55 2.73 -6.94 -4.36
C GLY A 55 2.62 -7.12 -5.87
N GLY A 56 3.09 -6.14 -6.64
CA GLY A 56 3.17 -6.22 -8.09
C GLY A 56 1.83 -6.11 -8.83
N ARG A 57 0.75 -5.77 -8.13
CA ARG A 57 -0.59 -5.61 -8.72
C ARG A 57 -0.91 -4.17 -9.04
N GLU A 58 -1.89 -3.98 -9.92
CA GLU A 58 -2.57 -2.68 -10.07
C GLU A 58 -3.42 -2.46 -8.80
N PRO A 59 -3.14 -1.41 -8.00
CA PRO A 59 -3.79 -1.25 -6.70
C PRO A 59 -5.30 -1.06 -6.80
N GLN A 60 -5.81 -0.23 -7.73
CA GLN A 60 -7.24 0.09 -7.78
C GLN A 60 -8.09 -1.15 -8.02
N ALA A 61 -7.71 -1.97 -9.01
CA ALA A 61 -8.38 -3.21 -9.38
C ALA A 61 -8.36 -4.25 -8.26
N LEU A 62 -7.24 -4.40 -7.52
CA LEU A 62 -7.17 -5.35 -6.41
C LEU A 62 -8.16 -4.99 -5.29
N TRP A 63 -8.14 -3.73 -4.84
CA TRP A 63 -8.98 -3.30 -3.74
C TRP A 63 -10.46 -3.23 -4.13
N GLU A 64 -10.75 -2.90 -5.38
CA GLU A 64 -12.12 -2.98 -5.91
C GLU A 64 -12.63 -4.43 -5.92
N ALA A 65 -11.86 -5.37 -6.47
CA ALA A 65 -12.20 -6.78 -6.42
C ALA A 65 -12.38 -7.26 -4.97
N ALA A 66 -11.52 -6.82 -4.03
CA ALA A 66 -11.65 -7.17 -2.63
C ALA A 66 -12.95 -6.64 -2.00
N ARG A 67 -13.36 -5.40 -2.30
CA ARG A 67 -14.63 -4.85 -1.81
C ARG A 67 -15.84 -5.62 -2.34
N GLN A 68 -15.87 -5.88 -3.64
CA GLN A 68 -16.94 -6.66 -4.28
C GLN A 68 -17.00 -8.09 -3.72
N THR A 69 -15.84 -8.71 -3.51
CA THR A 69 -15.73 -10.03 -2.87
C THR A 69 -16.29 -9.96 -1.46
N PHE A 70 -15.90 -8.98 -0.65
CA PHE A 70 -16.39 -8.89 0.73
C PHE A 70 -17.91 -8.72 0.81
N ALA A 71 -18.48 -7.88 -0.06
CA ALA A 71 -19.93 -7.66 -0.12
C ALA A 71 -20.72 -8.92 -0.50
N THR A 72 -20.12 -9.81 -1.30
CA THR A 72 -20.79 -11.03 -1.79
C THR A 72 -20.44 -12.26 -0.95
N ASP A 73 -19.24 -12.28 -0.38
CA ASP A 73 -18.61 -13.45 0.23
C ASP A 73 -17.56 -13.03 1.29
N ALA A 74 -18.04 -12.40 2.36
CA ALA A 74 -17.21 -11.94 3.48
C ALA A 74 -16.44 -13.08 4.19
N GLU A 75 -16.91 -14.32 4.09
CA GLU A 75 -16.27 -15.50 4.70
C GLU A 75 -14.84 -15.70 4.18
N LEU A 76 -14.56 -15.30 2.94
CA LEU A 76 -13.20 -15.34 2.36
C LEU A 76 -12.21 -14.42 3.06
N PHE A 77 -12.67 -13.53 3.95
CA PHE A 77 -11.83 -12.66 4.76
C PHE A 77 -11.74 -13.08 6.23
N ALA A 78 -12.43 -14.16 6.62
CA ALA A 78 -12.42 -14.66 8.00
C ALA A 78 -11.24 -15.63 8.23
N PRO A 79 -10.28 -15.32 9.13
CA PRO A 79 -9.12 -16.18 9.35
C PRO A 79 -9.46 -17.61 9.77
N GLN A 80 -10.53 -17.78 10.55
CA GLN A 80 -11.01 -19.11 10.96
C GLN A 80 -11.47 -19.95 9.77
N PHE A 81 -12.28 -19.38 8.87
CA PHE A 81 -12.67 -20.07 7.65
C PHE A 81 -11.44 -20.48 6.81
N LEU A 82 -10.52 -19.53 6.58
CA LEU A 82 -9.31 -19.76 5.79
C LEU A 82 -8.43 -20.86 6.38
N ALA A 83 -8.36 -20.97 7.71
CA ALA A 83 -7.55 -21.97 8.38
C ALA A 83 -7.97 -23.40 8.06
N TYR A 84 -9.26 -23.63 7.84
CA TYR A 84 -9.85 -24.96 7.63
C TYR A 84 -10.38 -25.20 6.21
N ALA A 85 -10.41 -24.18 5.35
CA ALA A 85 -10.89 -24.30 3.98
C ALA A 85 -10.07 -25.30 3.15
N LYS A 86 -10.75 -26.07 2.29
CA LYS A 86 -10.05 -26.94 1.33
C LYS A 86 -9.39 -26.08 0.25
N PRO A 87 -8.09 -26.28 -0.08
CA PRO A 87 -7.39 -25.43 -1.04
C PRO A 87 -8.08 -25.29 -2.40
N THR A 88 -8.63 -26.39 -2.93
CA THR A 88 -9.32 -26.39 -4.24
C THR A 88 -10.57 -25.53 -4.25
N GLN A 89 -11.38 -25.58 -3.18
CA GLN A 89 -12.59 -24.75 -3.05
C GLN A 89 -12.23 -23.27 -2.87
N LEU A 90 -11.17 -22.99 -2.12
CA LEU A 90 -10.70 -21.63 -1.89
C LEU A 90 -10.21 -20.98 -3.20
N VAL A 91 -9.41 -21.70 -3.99
CA VAL A 91 -8.92 -21.20 -5.29
C VAL A 91 -10.08 -20.81 -6.21
N SER A 92 -11.07 -21.69 -6.37
CA SER A 92 -12.22 -21.42 -7.23
C SER A 92 -13.02 -20.19 -6.80
N ARG A 93 -13.31 -20.04 -5.49
CA ARG A 93 -14.03 -18.87 -4.96
C ARG A 93 -13.24 -17.57 -5.16
N LEU A 94 -11.95 -17.58 -4.82
CA LEU A 94 -11.09 -16.40 -4.99
C LEU A 94 -10.93 -15.99 -6.48
N GLN A 95 -10.90 -16.95 -7.41
CA GLN A 95 -10.84 -16.66 -8.84
C GLN A 95 -12.14 -16.09 -9.40
N GLN A 96 -13.28 -16.61 -8.93
CA GLN A 96 -14.60 -16.16 -9.38
C GLN A 96 -14.77 -14.64 -9.26
N TYR A 97 -14.21 -14.04 -8.21
CA TYR A 97 -14.29 -12.60 -7.95
C TYR A 97 -13.08 -11.80 -8.47
N GLY A 98 -12.16 -12.43 -9.22
CA GLY A 98 -10.95 -11.76 -9.71
C GLY A 98 -9.96 -11.34 -8.61
N LEU A 99 -10.18 -11.79 -7.37
CA LEU A 99 -9.35 -11.44 -6.22
C LEU A 99 -7.93 -12.01 -6.37
N ILE A 100 -7.78 -13.15 -7.07
CA ILE A 100 -6.48 -13.74 -7.39
C ILE A 100 -6.13 -13.71 -8.88
N GLN A 101 -4.88 -13.38 -9.20
CA GLN A 101 -4.32 -13.38 -10.56
C GLN A 101 -3.40 -14.57 -10.80
N LYS A 102 -2.76 -15.08 -9.73
CA LYS A 102 -1.91 -16.26 -9.75
C LYS A 102 -2.58 -17.33 -8.89
N PRO A 103 -3.40 -18.21 -9.50
CA PRO A 103 -4.34 -19.05 -8.76
C PRO A 103 -3.70 -19.84 -7.63
N THR A 104 -2.55 -20.46 -7.88
CA THR A 104 -1.84 -21.25 -6.88
C THR A 104 -1.17 -20.40 -5.81
N SER A 105 -0.34 -19.42 -6.21
CA SER A 105 0.48 -18.66 -5.26
C SER A 105 -0.34 -17.73 -4.39
N ASP A 106 -1.29 -17.01 -4.98
CA ASP A 106 -2.06 -16.00 -4.27
C ASP A 106 -3.04 -16.67 -3.30
N ALA A 107 -3.70 -17.76 -3.71
CA ALA A 107 -4.56 -18.53 -2.81
C ALA A 107 -3.76 -19.16 -1.68
N THR A 108 -2.53 -19.64 -1.95
CA THR A 108 -1.64 -20.17 -0.91
C THR A 108 -1.28 -19.08 0.11
N VAL A 109 -0.94 -17.88 -0.35
CA VAL A 109 -0.62 -16.74 0.54
C VAL A 109 -1.84 -16.32 1.35
N TRP A 110 -3.00 -16.22 0.71
CA TRP A 110 -4.26 -15.87 1.33
C TRP A 110 -4.61 -16.86 2.45
N GLN A 111 -4.57 -18.16 2.15
CA GLN A 111 -4.84 -19.22 3.10
C GLN A 111 -3.84 -19.25 4.26
N ARG A 112 -2.54 -19.21 3.96
CA ARG A 112 -1.48 -19.26 4.97
C ARG A 112 -1.51 -18.05 5.89
N THR A 113 -1.89 -16.88 5.38
CA THR A 113 -2.07 -15.68 6.21
C THR A 113 -3.21 -15.89 7.21
N GLY A 114 -4.35 -16.45 6.78
CA GLY A 114 -5.44 -16.82 7.69
C GLY A 114 -5.02 -17.86 8.74
N GLN A 115 -4.34 -18.93 8.32
CA GLN A 115 -3.79 -19.96 9.23
C GLN A 115 -2.82 -19.36 10.26
N ALA A 116 -1.94 -18.47 9.83
CA ALA A 116 -0.99 -17.80 10.69
C ALA A 116 -1.66 -16.92 11.76
N LEU A 117 -2.71 -16.18 11.37
CA LEU A 117 -3.50 -15.39 12.30
C LEU A 117 -4.20 -16.26 13.34
N VAL A 118 -4.77 -17.41 12.93
CA VAL A 118 -5.37 -18.37 13.87
C VAL A 118 -4.32 -18.94 14.82
N MET A 119 -3.19 -19.42 14.30
CA MET A 119 -2.14 -20.03 15.10
C MET A 119 -1.48 -19.06 16.09
N ARG A 120 -1.28 -17.80 15.70
CA ARG A 120 -0.54 -16.82 16.53
C ARG A 120 -1.43 -15.99 17.44
N ALA A 121 -2.69 -15.78 17.06
CA ALA A 121 -3.56 -14.81 17.73
C ALA A 121 -5.04 -15.21 17.72
N GLY A 122 -5.37 -16.50 17.53
CA GLY A 122 -6.76 -16.98 17.54
C GLY A 122 -7.63 -16.42 16.41
N GLY A 123 -7.02 -15.84 15.38
CA GLY A 123 -7.71 -15.21 14.26
C GLY A 123 -7.90 -13.70 14.42
N SER A 124 -7.46 -13.11 15.54
CA SER A 124 -7.57 -11.68 15.81
C SER A 124 -6.28 -10.95 15.41
N VAL A 125 -6.40 -9.97 14.50
CA VAL A 125 -5.31 -9.06 14.17
C VAL A 125 -5.06 -8.11 15.33
N ILE A 126 -6.12 -7.65 16.02
CA ILE A 126 -6.00 -6.80 17.20
C ILE A 126 -5.13 -7.49 18.27
N LYS A 127 -5.40 -8.77 18.56
CA LYS A 127 -4.61 -9.55 19.48
C LYS A 127 -3.15 -9.68 19.02
N LEU A 128 -2.92 -9.97 17.74
CA LEU A 128 -1.56 -10.06 17.20
C LEU A 128 -0.77 -8.76 17.45
N LEU A 129 -1.40 -7.60 17.24
CA LEU A 129 -0.79 -6.29 17.47
C LEU A 129 -0.60 -6.01 18.97
N ALA A 130 -1.59 -6.33 19.80
CA ALA A 130 -1.55 -6.13 21.25
C ALA A 130 -0.48 -6.99 21.94
N ASP A 131 -0.27 -8.23 21.48
CA ASP A 131 0.79 -9.13 21.96
C ASP A 131 2.20 -8.55 21.68
N HIS A 132 2.31 -7.48 20.87
CA HIS A 132 3.53 -6.74 20.58
C HIS A 132 3.42 -5.26 21.03
N GLU A 133 2.63 -5.00 22.07
CA GLU A 133 2.44 -3.68 22.69
C GLU A 133 1.91 -2.61 21.72
N ASN A 134 1.23 -3.02 20.65
CA ASN A 134 0.79 -2.14 19.56
C ASN A 134 1.94 -1.27 18.99
N ASP A 135 3.16 -1.82 18.95
CA ASP A 135 4.34 -1.15 18.41
C ASP A 135 4.66 -1.68 17.01
N ALA A 136 4.57 -0.81 16.00
CA ALA A 136 4.80 -1.17 14.62
C ALA A 136 6.19 -1.78 14.38
N LEU A 137 7.23 -1.29 15.06
CA LEU A 137 8.59 -1.78 14.87
C LEU A 137 8.79 -3.16 15.49
N ARG A 138 8.11 -3.45 16.60
CA ARG A 138 8.13 -4.79 17.22
C ARG A 138 7.39 -5.81 16.37
N VAL A 139 6.23 -5.45 15.84
CA VAL A 139 5.49 -6.33 14.91
C VAL A 139 6.31 -6.57 13.64
N LEU A 140 6.98 -5.53 13.11
CA LEU A 140 7.86 -5.66 11.94
C LEU A 140 9.03 -6.62 12.21
N ALA A 141 9.67 -6.53 13.38
CA ALA A 141 10.73 -7.43 13.79
C ALA A 141 10.23 -8.89 13.90
N MET A 142 9.09 -9.11 14.57
CA MET A 142 8.48 -10.43 14.65
C MET A 142 8.18 -11.01 13.26
N LEU A 143 7.61 -10.23 12.34
CA LEU A 143 7.35 -10.70 10.98
C LEU A 143 8.64 -11.10 10.27
N ALA A 144 9.73 -10.35 10.45
CA ALA A 144 11.02 -10.65 9.83
C ALA A 144 11.64 -11.96 10.31
N GLU A 145 11.37 -12.36 11.56
CA GLU A 145 11.79 -13.64 12.15
C GLU A 145 10.86 -14.80 11.76
N ASN A 146 9.61 -14.52 11.40
CA ASN A 146 8.56 -15.52 11.17
C ASN A 146 8.10 -15.61 9.71
N LYS A 147 9.04 -15.46 8.76
CA LYS A 147 8.75 -15.42 7.30
C LYS A 147 8.00 -16.65 6.77
N ALA A 148 8.26 -17.83 7.33
CA ALA A 148 7.58 -19.05 6.93
C ALA A 148 6.11 -19.07 7.38
N THR A 149 5.81 -18.42 8.52
CA THR A 149 4.46 -18.30 9.06
C THR A 149 3.64 -17.27 8.31
N PHE A 150 4.22 -16.10 7.99
CA PHE A 150 3.53 -15.00 7.32
C PHE A 150 4.08 -14.77 5.90
N PRO A 151 3.86 -15.70 4.94
CA PRO A 151 4.44 -15.57 3.61
C PRO A 151 3.92 -14.31 2.92
N LEU A 152 4.82 -13.58 2.24
CA LEU A 152 4.62 -12.26 1.61
C LEU A 152 4.26 -11.12 2.56
N LEU A 153 3.44 -11.33 3.59
CA LEU A 153 3.15 -10.31 4.59
C LEU A 153 4.41 -9.89 5.34
N SER A 154 5.35 -10.81 5.59
CA SER A 154 6.70 -10.53 6.11
C SER A 154 7.66 -9.87 5.11
N GLY A 155 7.20 -9.55 3.91
CA GLY A 155 8.03 -8.98 2.85
C GLY A 155 8.51 -7.57 3.21
N PRO A 156 9.72 -7.17 2.77
CA PRO A 156 10.33 -5.90 3.16
C PRO A 156 9.55 -4.67 2.66
N GLN A 157 8.68 -4.84 1.67
CA GLN A 157 7.78 -3.81 1.17
C GLN A 157 6.37 -3.94 1.77
N THR A 158 5.84 -5.17 1.84
CA THR A 158 4.47 -5.45 2.27
C THR A 158 4.27 -5.18 3.76
N ALA A 159 5.16 -5.67 4.63
CA ALA A 159 5.04 -5.52 6.08
C ALA A 159 4.92 -4.05 6.53
N PRO A 160 5.86 -3.14 6.17
CA PRO A 160 5.74 -1.74 6.59
C PRO A 160 4.55 -1.02 5.95
N ARG A 161 4.15 -1.37 4.73
CA ARG A 161 2.93 -0.83 4.10
C ARG A 161 1.67 -1.27 4.85
N TRP A 162 1.60 -2.54 5.22
CA TRP A 162 0.48 -3.10 5.97
C TRP A 162 0.36 -2.43 7.34
N LEU A 163 1.43 -2.36 8.13
CA LEU A 163 1.43 -1.72 9.44
C LEU A 163 1.03 -0.24 9.37
N HIS A 164 1.55 0.49 8.37
CA HIS A 164 1.12 1.86 8.13
C HIS A 164 -0.35 1.95 7.72
N GLY A 165 -0.83 1.00 6.91
CA GLY A 165 -2.24 0.85 6.54
C GLY A 165 -3.14 0.60 7.75
N ILE A 166 -2.74 -0.28 8.66
CA ILE A 166 -3.45 -0.53 9.93
C ILE A 166 -3.56 0.76 10.76
N ALA A 167 -2.49 1.54 10.85
CA ALA A 167 -2.51 2.79 11.61
C ALA A 167 -3.45 3.85 10.98
N VAL A 168 -3.30 4.11 9.68
CA VAL A 168 -3.98 5.23 9.02
C VAL A 168 -5.36 4.84 8.47
N ILE A 169 -5.42 3.74 7.72
CA ILE A 169 -6.67 3.25 7.11
C ILE A 169 -7.49 2.51 8.16
N GLY A 170 -6.83 1.63 8.90
CA GLY A 170 -7.41 0.88 10.01
C GLY A 170 -7.94 1.79 11.11
N GLN A 171 -7.37 3.00 11.26
CA GLN A 171 -7.57 3.90 12.41
C GLN A 171 -7.32 3.19 13.74
N TYR A 172 -6.35 2.26 13.72
CA TYR A 172 -5.97 1.49 14.89
C TYR A 172 -4.73 2.12 15.53
N PRO A 173 -4.70 2.32 16.86
CA PRO A 173 -3.59 2.98 17.53
C PRO A 173 -2.34 2.09 17.48
N LEU A 174 -1.41 2.44 16.60
CA LEU A 174 -0.14 1.72 16.42
C LEU A 174 1.03 2.70 16.51
N THR A 175 1.83 2.57 17.57
CA THR A 175 2.98 3.45 17.83
C THR A 175 4.12 3.15 16.85
N ASN A 176 4.98 4.15 16.63
CA ASN A 176 6.15 4.08 15.74
C ASN A 176 5.82 3.77 14.26
N SER A 177 4.54 3.84 13.86
CA SER A 177 4.12 3.58 12.49
C SER A 177 4.61 4.64 11.49
N GLU A 178 4.92 5.84 11.97
CA GLU A 178 5.53 6.94 11.21
C GLU A 178 7.01 6.73 10.88
N GLN A 179 7.70 5.87 11.65
CA GLN A 179 9.11 5.52 11.45
C GLN A 179 9.30 4.43 10.39
N LEU A 180 8.22 3.79 9.95
CA LEU A 180 8.28 2.73 8.95
C LEU A 180 8.82 3.25 7.62
N THR A 181 9.81 2.52 7.09
CA THR A 181 10.37 2.76 5.76
C THR A 181 10.13 1.57 4.86
N VAL A 182 9.99 1.86 3.57
CA VAL A 182 9.61 0.91 2.53
C VAL A 182 10.67 1.00 1.42
N PRO A 183 11.25 -0.12 0.95
CA PRO A 183 12.00 -0.16 -0.29
C PRO A 183 11.15 0.37 -1.44
N VAL A 184 11.74 1.15 -2.34
CA VAL A 184 10.98 1.77 -3.43
C VAL A 184 10.55 0.72 -4.46
N SER A 185 9.35 0.88 -5.03
CA SER A 185 8.94 0.14 -6.22
C SER A 185 9.57 0.72 -7.48
N SER A 186 9.47 0.03 -8.62
CA SER A 186 9.91 0.58 -9.91
C SER A 186 9.17 1.87 -10.29
N ALA A 187 7.88 1.97 -9.94
CA ALA A 187 7.12 3.19 -10.16
C ALA A 187 7.59 4.33 -9.25
N ALA A 188 7.71 4.08 -7.93
CA ALA A 188 8.20 5.09 -7.00
C ALA A 188 9.64 5.52 -7.35
N ALA A 189 10.51 4.59 -7.78
CA ALA A 189 11.85 4.90 -8.25
C ALA A 189 11.83 5.87 -9.44
N ARG A 190 10.95 5.64 -10.43
CA ARG A 190 10.76 6.56 -11.57
C ARG A 190 10.39 7.98 -11.13
N ALA A 191 9.50 8.11 -10.14
CA ALA A 191 9.11 9.40 -9.60
C ALA A 191 10.27 10.08 -8.85
N LEU A 192 10.97 9.33 -7.99
CA LEU A 192 12.10 9.84 -7.22
C LEU A 192 13.25 10.28 -8.13
N GLU A 193 13.54 9.53 -9.18
CA GLU A 193 14.54 9.88 -10.19
C GLU A 193 14.18 11.18 -10.91
N ALA A 194 12.93 11.32 -11.37
CA ALA A 194 12.45 12.54 -12.02
C ALA A 194 12.53 13.80 -11.11
N LEU A 195 12.45 13.59 -9.80
CA LEU A 195 12.58 14.62 -8.78
C LEU A 195 14.01 14.76 -8.24
N THR A 196 14.99 14.00 -8.74
CA THR A 196 16.38 13.97 -8.24
C THR A 196 16.48 13.66 -6.73
N LEU A 197 15.59 12.80 -6.24
CA LEU A 197 15.53 12.32 -4.86
C LEU A 197 16.22 10.95 -4.71
N PRO A 198 16.76 10.63 -3.53
CA PRO A 198 17.28 9.29 -3.24
C PRO A 198 16.22 8.20 -3.44
N SER A 199 16.60 7.08 -4.05
CA SER A 199 15.70 6.02 -4.49
C SER A 199 15.90 4.68 -3.75
N ASN A 200 16.48 4.66 -2.55
CA ASN A 200 16.70 3.41 -1.81
C ASN A 200 15.48 3.02 -0.95
N LYS A 201 15.03 3.92 -0.08
CA LYS A 201 13.90 3.75 0.83
C LYS A 201 13.18 5.06 1.03
N ILE A 202 11.86 4.98 1.21
CA ILE A 202 11.00 6.12 1.55
C ILE A 202 10.12 5.77 2.74
N SER A 203 9.58 6.78 3.42
CA SER A 203 8.60 6.54 4.49
C SER A 203 7.36 5.84 3.94
N ALA A 204 6.79 4.89 4.69
CA ALA A 204 5.56 4.20 4.34
C ALA A 204 4.40 5.17 4.09
N MET A 205 4.38 6.30 4.81
CA MET A 205 3.41 7.38 4.63
C MET A 205 3.42 8.00 3.23
N SER A 206 4.59 8.12 2.63
CA SER A 206 4.72 8.74 1.31
C SER A 206 4.77 7.73 0.18
N TYR A 207 4.85 6.43 0.50
CA TYR A 207 5.00 5.38 -0.49
C TYR A 207 3.90 5.43 -1.56
N ALA A 208 2.63 5.48 -1.14
CA ALA A 208 1.50 5.41 -2.07
C ALA A 208 1.47 6.61 -3.03
N ALA A 209 1.78 7.81 -2.53
CA ALA A 209 1.80 9.01 -3.34
C ALA A 209 2.96 9.01 -4.37
N PHE A 210 4.15 8.55 -3.98
CA PHE A 210 5.28 8.40 -4.93
C PHE A 210 5.04 7.28 -5.94
N ASP A 211 4.46 6.16 -5.51
CA ASP A 211 4.10 5.06 -6.41
C ASP A 211 3.04 5.50 -7.43
N ALA A 212 2.01 6.24 -7.00
CA ALA A 212 0.99 6.82 -7.86
C ALA A 212 1.58 7.85 -8.83
N LEU A 213 2.42 8.78 -8.36
CA LEU A 213 3.11 9.75 -9.23
C LEU A 213 3.91 9.03 -10.33
N GLY A 214 4.62 7.97 -9.96
CA GLY A 214 5.41 7.16 -10.86
C GLY A 214 4.60 6.41 -11.91
N ARG A 215 3.44 5.87 -11.51
CA ARG A 215 2.52 5.10 -12.39
C ARG A 215 1.72 5.98 -13.32
N TYR A 216 1.11 7.04 -12.80
CA TYR A 216 0.09 7.78 -13.53
C TYR A 216 0.64 9.08 -14.13
N GLY A 217 1.70 9.67 -13.56
CA GLY A 217 2.35 10.85 -14.12
C GLY A 217 3.62 10.49 -14.90
N CYS A 218 4.66 10.06 -14.20
CA CYS A 218 6.00 9.87 -14.78
C CYS A 218 6.05 8.79 -15.87
N ALA A 219 5.13 7.82 -15.86
CA ALA A 219 5.05 6.79 -16.90
C ALA A 219 4.60 7.33 -18.26
N GLN A 220 3.93 8.48 -18.30
CA GLN A 220 3.50 9.12 -19.55
C GLN A 220 4.68 9.69 -20.35
N ARG A 221 5.85 9.86 -19.72
CA ARG A 221 7.04 10.46 -20.33
C ARG A 221 7.76 9.45 -21.22
N LYS A 222 8.05 9.85 -22.45
CA LYS A 222 9.02 9.17 -23.32
C LYS A 222 10.44 9.65 -23.03
N SER A 223 11.43 8.78 -23.22
CA SER A 223 12.85 9.09 -22.95
C SER A 223 13.38 10.29 -23.75
N THR A 224 12.78 10.60 -24.90
CA THR A 224 13.19 11.68 -25.82
C THR A 224 12.54 13.03 -25.53
N GLN A 225 11.60 13.11 -24.59
CA GLN A 225 10.89 14.36 -24.29
C GLN A 225 11.66 15.22 -23.29
N ALA A 226 11.88 16.49 -23.66
CA ALA A 226 12.51 17.48 -22.77
C ALA A 226 11.57 17.94 -21.65
N ILE A 227 10.28 18.08 -21.95
CA ILE A 227 9.24 18.50 -21.01
C ILE A 227 8.25 17.35 -20.81
N CYS A 228 7.88 17.08 -19.56
CA CYS A 228 6.92 16.04 -19.21
C CYS A 228 5.50 16.45 -19.69
N PRO A 229 4.77 15.57 -20.40
CA PRO A 229 3.41 15.88 -20.86
C PRO A 229 2.42 16.10 -19.71
N ALA A 230 2.72 15.55 -18.52
CA ALA A 230 1.91 15.71 -17.33
C ALA A 230 2.32 16.93 -16.48
N ALA A 231 3.28 17.76 -16.93
CA ALA A 231 3.84 18.86 -16.13
C ALA A 231 2.77 19.87 -15.69
N SER A 232 1.84 20.25 -16.58
CA SER A 232 0.79 21.24 -16.30
C SER A 232 -0.20 20.82 -15.20
N SER A 233 -0.32 19.52 -14.92
CA SER A 233 -1.23 18.97 -13.91
C SER A 233 -0.49 18.26 -12.76
N CYS A 234 0.85 18.26 -12.77
CA CYS A 234 1.64 17.59 -11.76
C CYS A 234 1.89 18.54 -10.57
N PRO A 235 1.52 18.16 -9.34
CA PRO A 235 1.59 19.04 -8.16
C PRO A 235 3.02 19.39 -7.74
N VAL A 236 4.00 18.67 -8.29
CA VAL A 236 5.43 18.82 -7.98
C VAL A 236 6.26 19.12 -9.24
N ALA A 237 5.61 19.57 -10.33
CA ALA A 237 6.27 19.84 -11.60
C ALA A 237 7.45 20.83 -11.47
N HIS A 238 7.30 21.89 -10.68
CA HIS A 238 8.35 22.91 -10.49
C HIS A 238 9.65 22.36 -9.87
N PHE A 239 9.59 21.21 -9.20
CA PHE A 239 10.76 20.52 -8.65
C PHE A 239 11.33 19.44 -9.57
N CYS A 240 10.57 19.07 -10.61
CA CYS A 240 10.92 18.00 -11.53
C CYS A 240 11.94 18.49 -12.55
N GLN A 241 12.96 17.67 -12.85
CA GLN A 241 13.94 18.00 -13.89
C GLN A 241 13.34 18.06 -15.31
N TYR A 242 12.12 17.54 -15.48
CA TYR A 242 11.32 17.58 -16.71
C TYR A 242 10.08 18.48 -16.58
N GLY A 243 9.98 19.25 -15.50
CA GLY A 243 8.88 20.19 -15.31
C GLY A 243 9.01 21.42 -16.21
N ASP A 244 7.91 22.15 -16.36
CA ASP A 244 7.94 23.42 -17.06
C ASP A 244 8.68 24.45 -16.20
N LYS A 245 9.84 24.91 -16.67
CA LYS A 245 10.68 25.90 -15.94
C LYS A 245 10.22 27.34 -16.13
N VAL A 246 9.03 27.55 -16.69
CA VAL A 246 8.56 28.87 -17.17
C VAL A 246 8.34 29.88 -16.03
N GLU A 247 8.20 29.44 -14.78
CA GLU A 247 7.94 30.34 -13.64
C GLU A 247 9.13 30.69 -12.73
N SER A 248 10.30 30.04 -12.88
CA SER A 248 11.44 30.30 -11.98
C SER A 248 12.23 31.58 -12.26
N GLN A 249 11.80 32.41 -13.21
CA GLN A 249 12.41 33.71 -13.52
C GLN A 249 11.58 34.94 -13.05
N LYS A 250 10.46 34.76 -12.34
CA LYS A 250 9.60 35.88 -11.91
C LYS A 250 9.62 36.23 -10.41
N ILE A 251 10.51 35.65 -9.61
CA ILE A 251 10.63 35.95 -8.16
C ILE A 251 12.04 36.48 -7.80
N SER A 252 12.78 36.93 -8.80
CA SER A 252 14.05 37.62 -8.59
C SER A 252 14.14 38.77 -9.57
N ASP A 253 13.34 39.81 -9.30
CA ASP A 253 13.59 41.23 -9.57
C ASP A 253 12.70 42.06 -8.64
#